data_AF-A0A087YC94-F1
#
_entry.id   AF-A0A087YC94-F1
#
_cell.length_a   1.000
_cell.length_b   1.000
_cell.length_c   1.000
_cell.angle_alpha   90.00
_cell.angle_beta   90.00
_cell.angle_gamma   90.00
#
_symmetry.space_group_name_H-M   'P 1'
#
loop_
_entity.id
_entity.type
_entity.pdbx_description
1 polymer ?
#
loop_
_entity_poly.entity_id
_entity_poly.type
_entity_poly.pdbx_seq_one_letter_code
_entity_poly.pdbx_strand_id
1 'polypeptide(L)'
;MAVSVRGLFFIMALFLGSFFGSIVMLGPVLPLMLLSPAWYRWLTDRIVATWLTLPVSLLELVFGVKVVITGDGFIPGERSVIIMNHRTRLDWMFLWCCLLRYSYLRLEKICLKAALKALPGFGWAMQVACFVFIQRRWEMDKAHLENMLDYFCDIREPLQLLLFPEGTDLTENTKAKSDAFAAQNNLPKMEYVLHPRSTGFTFIVDKLRKGDNLDAVHDITVAYPKNIPQTERHLVLGEFPREIHFHVRRYPVSLLPSSSTELESWCRERWAEKESRLRDFYSGQPRGFDRDGVARVPPCKSELRVGLIKAASLVYWSGFIAFCFAGLWLWPSFRLYVLVMTVVFTVQQKLAGGLELIEMACHRYWKEKVQERKIQ
;
A
#
# COMPACT_ATOMS: atom_id res chain seq x y z
N MET A 1 -16.77 -22.07 -14.21
CA MET A 1 -15.32 -21.83 -14.45
C MET A 1 -14.55 -22.52 -13.35
N ALA A 2 -13.57 -23.36 -13.69
CA ALA A 2 -12.78 -24.12 -12.74
C ALA A 2 -11.71 -23.23 -12.09
N VAL A 3 -11.34 -23.52 -10.83
CA VAL A 3 -10.24 -22.84 -10.13
C VAL A 3 -8.92 -23.17 -10.84
N SER A 4 -8.06 -22.17 -11.06
CA SER A 4 -6.74 -22.39 -11.65
C SER A 4 -5.76 -22.88 -10.61
N VAL A 5 -5.01 -23.95 -10.90
CA VAL A 5 -3.92 -24.42 -10.03
C VAL A 5 -2.89 -23.32 -9.82
N ARG A 6 -2.57 -22.55 -10.88
CA ARG A 6 -1.63 -21.44 -10.77
C ARG A 6 -2.21 -20.31 -9.92
N GLY A 7 -3.50 -20.01 -10.08
CA GLY A 7 -4.21 -19.03 -9.25
C GLY A 7 -4.26 -19.40 -7.77
N LEU A 8 -4.58 -20.67 -7.47
CA LEU A 8 -4.58 -21.21 -6.12
C LEU A 8 -3.18 -21.16 -5.50
N PHE A 9 -2.14 -21.54 -6.24
CA PHE A 9 -0.75 -21.42 -5.79
C PHE A 9 -0.40 -19.99 -5.39
N PHE A 10 -0.76 -18.99 -6.20
CA PHE A 10 -0.50 -17.58 -5.88
C PHE A 10 -1.14 -17.16 -4.57
N ILE A 11 -2.45 -17.40 -4.42
CA ILE A 11 -3.20 -16.99 -3.22
C ILE A 11 -2.73 -17.74 -1.98
N MET A 12 -2.46 -19.05 -2.10
CA MET A 12 -1.95 -19.85 -0.99
C MET A 12 -0.55 -19.40 -0.57
N ALA A 13 0.36 -19.11 -1.51
CA ALA A 13 1.69 -18.61 -1.19
C ALA A 13 1.64 -17.28 -0.44
N LEU A 14 0.78 -16.34 -0.88
CA LEU A 14 0.59 -15.06 -0.21
C LEU A 14 -0.02 -15.24 1.20
N PHE A 15 -1.08 -16.04 1.32
CA PHE A 15 -1.74 -16.27 2.59
C PHE A 15 -0.81 -16.96 3.59
N LEU A 16 -0.17 -18.07 3.19
CA LEU A 16 0.75 -18.82 4.07
C LEU A 16 1.96 -17.98 4.46
N GLY A 17 2.55 -17.23 3.52
CA GLY A 17 3.65 -16.31 3.82
C GLY A 17 3.24 -15.25 4.82
N SER A 18 2.05 -14.67 4.66
CA SER A 18 1.55 -13.61 5.55
C SER A 18 1.16 -14.16 6.93
N PHE A 19 0.53 -15.34 6.97
CA PHE A 19 0.11 -16.01 8.20
C PHE A 19 1.32 -16.45 9.04
N PHE A 20 2.24 -17.23 8.45
CA PHE A 20 3.45 -17.67 9.13
C PHE A 20 4.40 -16.51 9.41
N GLY A 21 4.53 -15.54 8.49
CA GLY A 21 5.33 -14.33 8.71
C GLY A 21 4.83 -13.54 9.92
N SER A 22 3.50 -13.37 10.03
CA SER A 22 2.89 -12.71 11.20
C SER A 22 3.20 -13.43 12.50
N ILE A 23 3.00 -14.75 12.54
CA ILE A 23 3.17 -15.54 13.76
C ILE A 23 4.64 -15.70 14.15
N VAL A 24 5.50 -16.12 13.21
CA VAL A 24 6.86 -16.58 13.49
C VAL A 24 7.90 -15.46 13.37
N MET A 25 7.66 -14.44 12.53
CA MET A 25 8.61 -13.32 12.36
C MET A 25 8.18 -12.08 13.14
N LEU A 26 6.91 -11.66 13.02
CA LEU A 26 6.42 -10.46 13.71
C LEU A 26 6.03 -10.72 15.18
N GLY A 27 5.47 -11.90 15.47
CA GLY A 27 5.05 -12.31 16.80
C GLY A 27 6.13 -12.13 17.89
N PRO A 28 7.35 -12.67 17.72
CA PRO A 28 8.44 -12.51 18.68
C PRO A 28 8.87 -11.06 18.90
N VAL A 29 8.59 -10.17 17.93
CA VAL A 29 9.00 -8.76 17.97
C VAL A 29 7.98 -7.89 18.71
N LEU A 30 6.74 -8.36 18.93
CA LEU A 30 5.70 -7.57 19.60
C LEU A 30 6.12 -6.98 20.96
N PRO A 31 6.78 -7.71 21.88
CA PRO A 31 7.19 -7.14 23.17
C PRO A 31 8.15 -5.95 23.05
N LEU A 32 8.89 -5.85 21.93
CA LEU A 32 9.80 -4.73 21.69
C LEU A 32 9.07 -3.39 21.63
N MET A 33 7.78 -3.35 21.26
CA MET A 33 7.02 -2.10 21.25
C MET A 33 6.89 -1.48 22.65
N LEU A 34 6.90 -2.31 23.70
CA LEU A 34 6.83 -1.86 25.09
C LEU A 34 8.17 -1.28 25.58
N LEU A 35 9.28 -1.76 25.03
CA LEU A 35 10.63 -1.40 25.47
C LEU A 35 11.22 -0.25 24.64
N SER A 36 11.04 -0.30 23.33
CA SER A 36 11.52 0.72 22.39
C SER A 36 10.63 0.75 21.14
N PRO A 37 9.64 1.66 21.09
CA PRO A 37 8.78 1.85 19.93
C PRO A 37 9.56 2.14 18.64
N ALA A 38 10.68 2.88 18.73
CA ALA A 38 11.52 3.19 17.58
C ALA A 38 12.18 1.94 16.98
N TRP A 39 12.79 1.10 17.82
CA TRP A 39 13.40 -0.16 17.36
C TRP A 39 12.34 -1.15 16.85
N TYR A 40 11.18 -1.21 17.51
CA TYR A 40 10.04 -1.99 17.04
C TYR A 40 9.63 -1.59 15.62
N ARG A 41 9.43 -0.29 15.37
CA ARG A 41 9.05 0.23 14.05
C ARG A 41 10.11 -0.05 12.99
N TRP A 42 11.37 0.25 13.30
CA TRP A 42 12.50 0.02 12.39
C TRP A 42 12.64 -1.44 11.96
N LEU A 43 12.43 -2.39 12.89
CA LEU A 43 12.58 -3.82 12.63
C LEU A 43 11.37 -4.38 11.89
N THR A 44 10.16 -4.06 12.34
CA THR A 44 8.92 -4.55 11.74
C THR A 44 8.74 -4.08 10.29
N ASP A 45 9.07 -2.83 9.99
CA ASP A 45 9.03 -2.32 8.60
C ASP A 45 9.97 -3.08 7.66
N ARG A 46 11.14 -3.52 8.16
CA ARG A 46 12.07 -4.35 7.40
C ARG A 46 11.54 -5.76 7.19
N ILE A 47 10.98 -6.39 8.23
CA ILE A 47 10.37 -7.72 8.13
C ILE A 47 9.22 -7.69 7.13
N VAL A 48 8.28 -6.74 7.27
CA VAL A 48 7.14 -6.60 6.36
C VAL A 48 7.61 -6.38 4.93
N ALA A 49 8.63 -5.55 4.71
CA ALA A 49 9.18 -5.33 3.38
C ALA A 49 9.68 -6.61 2.69
N THR A 50 10.20 -7.59 3.44
CA THR A 50 10.55 -8.90 2.86
C THR A 50 9.34 -9.68 2.38
N TRP A 51 8.18 -9.52 3.02
CA TRP A 51 6.95 -10.14 2.54
C TRP A 51 6.37 -9.39 1.35
N LEU A 52 6.46 -8.06 1.31
CA LEU A 52 6.02 -7.25 0.16
C LEU A 52 6.76 -7.60 -1.15
N THR A 53 7.99 -8.14 -1.08
CA THR A 53 8.70 -8.64 -2.27
C THR A 53 8.13 -9.95 -2.81
N LEU A 54 7.47 -10.78 -2.00
CA LEU A 54 6.91 -12.07 -2.43
C LEU A 54 5.84 -11.92 -3.53
N PRO A 55 4.79 -11.08 -3.38
CA PRO A 55 3.82 -10.83 -4.45
C PRO A 55 4.48 -10.34 -5.74
N VAL A 56 5.42 -9.40 -5.65
CA VAL A 56 6.15 -8.89 -6.83
C VAL A 56 6.91 -10.00 -7.54
N SER A 57 7.57 -10.87 -6.77
CA SER A 57 8.35 -11.97 -7.31
C SER A 57 7.47 -13.02 -7.96
N LEU A 58 6.33 -13.35 -7.35
CA LEU A 58 5.34 -14.24 -7.94
C LEU A 58 4.82 -13.65 -9.25
N LEU A 59 4.28 -12.43 -9.23
CA LEU A 59 3.71 -11.76 -10.40
C LEU A 59 4.70 -11.76 -11.57
N GLU A 60 5.92 -11.29 -11.37
CA GLU A 60 6.85 -11.09 -12.47
C GLU A 60 7.62 -12.35 -12.89
N LEU A 61 8.11 -13.17 -11.94
CA LEU A 61 8.94 -14.34 -12.28
C LEU A 61 8.12 -15.62 -12.52
N VAL A 62 6.99 -15.80 -11.82
CA VAL A 62 6.19 -17.04 -11.92
C VAL A 62 5.03 -16.88 -12.90
N PHE A 63 4.41 -15.68 -12.92
CA PHE A 63 3.26 -15.39 -13.78
C PHE A 63 3.60 -14.56 -15.00
N GLY A 64 4.85 -14.08 -15.11
CA GLY A 64 5.33 -13.36 -16.29
C GLY A 64 4.67 -12.00 -16.50
N VAL A 65 4.17 -11.37 -15.44
CA VAL A 65 3.59 -10.03 -15.52
C VAL A 65 4.67 -9.02 -15.93
N LYS A 66 4.47 -8.34 -17.05
CA LYS A 66 5.35 -7.27 -17.52
C LYS A 66 4.97 -5.95 -16.84
N VAL A 67 5.96 -5.20 -16.37
CA VAL A 67 5.73 -3.88 -15.74
C VAL A 67 6.48 -2.81 -16.52
N VAL A 68 5.77 -1.75 -16.90
CA VAL A 68 6.32 -0.60 -17.63
C VAL A 68 6.09 0.66 -16.79
N ILE A 69 7.14 1.44 -16.58
CA ILE A 69 7.11 2.64 -15.75
C ILE A 69 7.67 3.81 -16.56
N THR A 70 6.96 4.93 -16.55
CA THR A 70 7.26 6.15 -17.33
C THR A 70 7.08 7.41 -16.47
N GLY A 71 7.62 8.55 -16.91
CA GLY A 71 7.47 9.85 -16.24
C GLY A 71 8.67 10.22 -15.36
N ASP A 72 8.42 10.70 -14.14
CA ASP A 72 9.46 11.27 -13.26
C ASP A 72 10.07 10.24 -12.29
N GLY A 73 9.40 9.10 -12.08
CA GLY A 73 9.81 8.08 -11.11
C GLY A 73 9.69 8.55 -9.66
N PHE A 74 10.55 8.01 -8.79
CA PHE A 74 10.62 8.32 -7.37
C PHE A 74 12.03 8.73 -6.97
N ILE A 75 12.13 9.59 -5.96
CA ILE A 75 13.38 9.84 -5.25
C ILE A 75 13.48 8.85 -4.09
N PRO A 76 14.47 7.94 -4.06
CA PRO A 76 14.57 6.92 -3.00
C PRO A 76 14.72 7.55 -1.61
N GLY A 77 13.84 7.17 -0.67
CA GLY A 77 13.87 7.68 0.70
C GLY A 77 13.09 8.97 0.91
N GLU A 78 12.47 9.52 -0.13
CA GLU A 78 11.65 10.73 -0.03
C GLU A 78 10.34 10.49 0.73
N ARG A 79 9.96 11.47 1.55
CA ARG A 79 8.67 11.51 2.27
C ARG A 79 7.61 11.99 1.31
N SER A 80 6.66 11.13 0.96
CA SER A 80 5.67 11.47 -0.03
C SER A 80 4.28 10.91 0.21
N VAL A 81 3.31 11.63 -0.33
CA VAL A 81 1.94 11.16 -0.48
C VAL A 81 1.80 10.64 -1.90
N ILE A 82 1.39 9.39 -2.05
CA ILE A 82 1.17 8.75 -3.36
C ILE A 82 -0.32 8.74 -3.64
N ILE A 83 -0.74 9.39 -4.72
CA ILE A 83 -2.13 9.36 -5.20
C ILE A 83 -2.19 8.55 -6.50
N MET A 84 -3.11 7.58 -6.56
CA MET A 84 -3.26 6.72 -7.74
C MET A 84 -4.74 6.59 -8.13
N ASN A 85 -5.03 6.48 -9.44
CA ASN A 85 -6.38 6.09 -9.86
C ASN A 85 -6.65 4.63 -9.45
N HIS A 86 -7.90 4.29 -9.16
CA HIS A 86 -8.25 2.97 -8.63
C HIS A 86 -9.01 2.14 -9.67
N ARG A 87 -8.29 1.54 -10.62
CA ARG A 87 -8.91 0.73 -11.67
C ARG A 87 -9.37 -0.64 -11.16
N THR A 88 -8.64 -1.29 -10.24
CA THR A 88 -8.94 -2.63 -9.72
C THR A 88 -8.72 -2.72 -8.22
N ARG A 89 -9.36 -3.67 -7.53
CA ARG A 89 -9.12 -3.90 -6.09
C ARG A 89 -7.70 -4.35 -5.74
N LEU A 90 -6.87 -4.64 -6.75
CA LEU A 90 -5.52 -5.18 -6.60
C LEU A 90 -4.42 -4.14 -6.87
N ASP A 91 -4.78 -2.91 -7.26
CA ASP A 91 -3.82 -1.89 -7.71
C ASP A 91 -2.75 -1.57 -6.65
N TRP A 92 -3.11 -1.59 -5.36
CA TRP A 92 -2.18 -1.38 -4.25
C TRP A 92 -1.05 -2.43 -4.24
N MET A 93 -1.38 -3.70 -4.47
CA MET A 93 -0.38 -4.78 -4.54
C MET A 93 0.47 -4.66 -5.80
N PHE A 94 -0.13 -4.22 -6.91
CA PHE A 94 0.60 -4.04 -8.16
C PHE A 94 1.57 -2.87 -8.11
N LEU A 95 1.27 -1.81 -7.34
CA LEU A 95 2.19 -0.69 -7.12
C LEU A 95 3.54 -1.15 -6.54
N TRP A 96 3.58 -2.24 -5.79
CA TRP A 96 4.82 -2.78 -5.24
C TRP A 96 5.83 -3.19 -6.32
N CYS A 97 5.36 -3.55 -7.52
CA CYS A 97 6.25 -3.82 -8.65
C CYS A 97 6.97 -2.54 -9.12
N CYS A 98 6.33 -1.39 -8.97
CA CYS A 98 6.93 -0.08 -9.22
C CYS A 98 7.90 0.30 -8.08
N LEU A 99 7.43 0.24 -6.82
CA LEU A 99 8.22 0.67 -5.67
C LEU A 99 9.46 -0.21 -5.44
N LEU A 100 9.44 -1.50 -5.77
CA LEU A 100 10.63 -2.35 -5.69
C LEU A 100 11.79 -1.79 -6.54
N ARG A 101 11.48 -1.21 -7.71
CA ARG A 101 12.47 -0.66 -8.65
C ARG A 101 12.90 0.75 -8.33
N TYR A 102 11.96 1.60 -7.91
CA TYR A 102 12.17 3.05 -7.80
C TYR A 102 12.24 3.58 -6.37
N SER A 103 11.82 2.80 -5.37
CA SER A 103 11.78 3.23 -3.96
C SER A 103 12.13 2.08 -3.00
N TYR A 104 11.74 2.19 -1.73
CA TYR A 104 11.90 1.16 -0.72
C TYR A 104 10.53 0.74 -0.18
N LEU A 105 10.16 -0.52 -0.39
CA LEU A 105 8.88 -1.08 0.08
C LEU A 105 8.64 -0.90 1.59
N ARG A 106 9.70 -0.82 2.40
CA ARG A 106 9.60 -0.60 3.86
C ARG A 106 8.98 0.73 4.26
N LEU A 107 9.02 1.74 3.39
CA LEU A 107 8.51 3.09 3.66
C LEU A 107 7.02 3.21 3.36
N GLU A 108 6.46 2.25 2.65
CA GLU A 108 5.09 2.32 2.19
C GLU A 108 4.11 2.07 3.32
N LYS A 109 3.13 2.96 3.43
CA LYS A 109 1.92 2.80 4.25
C LYS A 109 0.72 3.03 3.35
N ILE A 110 -0.39 2.36 3.63
CA ILE A 110 -1.57 2.43 2.76
C ILE A 110 -2.80 2.79 3.60
N CYS A 111 -3.61 3.72 3.09
CA CYS A 111 -4.95 3.97 3.59
C CYS A 111 -5.90 2.87 3.10
N LEU A 112 -6.37 2.02 4.03
CA LEU A 112 -7.12 0.79 3.73
C LEU A 112 -8.47 0.75 4.45
N LYS A 113 -9.38 -0.08 3.92
CA LYS A 113 -10.67 -0.33 4.57
C LYS A 113 -10.48 -1.02 5.92
N ALA A 114 -11.06 -0.49 7.00
CA ALA A 114 -10.94 -1.02 8.36
C ALA A 114 -11.32 -2.50 8.50
N ALA A 115 -12.24 -3.02 7.67
CA ALA A 115 -12.61 -4.42 7.68
C ALA A 115 -11.43 -5.38 7.35
N LEU A 116 -10.41 -4.92 6.61
CA LEU A 116 -9.24 -5.74 6.26
C LEU A 116 -8.37 -6.08 7.49
N LYS A 117 -8.51 -5.29 8.56
CA LYS A 117 -7.80 -5.48 9.82
C LYS A 117 -8.00 -6.87 10.42
N ALA A 118 -9.21 -7.42 10.28
CA ALA A 118 -9.61 -8.71 10.83
C ALA A 118 -9.13 -9.94 10.03
N LEU A 119 -8.50 -9.75 8.86
CA LEU A 119 -8.05 -10.87 8.03
C LEU A 119 -6.84 -11.55 8.67
N PRO A 120 -6.88 -12.88 8.91
CA PRO A 120 -5.72 -13.61 9.41
C PRO A 120 -4.52 -13.51 8.48
N GLY A 121 -3.32 -13.37 9.05
CA GLY A 121 -2.09 -13.10 8.31
C GLY A 121 -2.05 -11.67 7.79
N PHE A 122 -2.79 -11.35 6.72
CA PHE A 122 -2.71 -10.05 6.05
C PHE A 122 -3.06 -8.89 6.98
N GLY A 123 -4.22 -8.95 7.63
CA GLY A 123 -4.68 -7.90 8.55
C GLY A 123 -3.76 -7.76 9.76
N TRP A 124 -3.22 -8.86 10.27
CA TRP A 124 -2.25 -8.84 11.37
C TRP A 124 -0.95 -8.16 10.98
N ALA A 125 -0.37 -8.54 9.83
CA ALA A 125 0.83 -7.90 9.29
C ALA A 125 0.60 -6.41 8.98
N MET A 126 -0.56 -6.05 8.43
CA MET A 126 -0.92 -4.65 8.16
C MET A 126 -1.05 -3.81 9.44
N GLN A 127 -1.57 -4.38 10.53
CA GLN A 127 -1.57 -3.74 11.85
C GLN A 127 -0.16 -3.52 12.38
N VAL A 128 0.68 -4.55 12.33
CA VAL A 128 2.10 -4.43 12.74
C VAL A 128 2.87 -3.46 11.83
N ALA A 129 2.51 -3.35 10.56
CA ALA A 129 3.08 -2.40 9.62
C ALA A 129 2.60 -0.96 9.83
N CYS A 130 1.71 -0.71 10.80
CA CYS A 130 1.13 0.60 11.08
C CYS A 130 0.42 1.20 9.84
N PHE A 131 -0.33 0.38 9.11
CA PHE A 131 -1.18 0.87 8.01
C PHE A 131 -2.39 1.65 8.55
N VAL A 132 -2.92 2.56 7.74
CA VAL A 132 -4.00 3.48 8.17
C VAL A 132 -5.36 2.86 7.82
N PHE A 133 -6.10 2.41 8.83
CA PHE A 133 -7.39 1.76 8.65
C PHE A 133 -8.55 2.77 8.77
N ILE A 134 -9.32 2.94 7.69
CA ILE A 134 -10.44 3.90 7.63
C ILE A 134 -11.79 3.22 7.37
N GLN A 135 -12.85 3.78 7.94
CA GLN A 135 -14.25 3.38 7.71
C GLN A 135 -14.84 3.99 6.44
N ARG A 136 -14.13 4.94 5.81
CA ARG A 136 -14.58 5.75 4.67
C ARG A 136 -15.77 6.65 5.03
N ARG A 137 -15.76 7.16 6.26
CA ARG A 137 -16.72 8.14 6.80
C ARG A 137 -15.92 9.19 7.57
N TRP A 138 -15.84 10.39 7.01
CA TRP A 138 -14.97 11.46 7.50
C TRP A 138 -15.11 11.71 9.01
N GLU A 139 -16.34 11.83 9.52
CA GLU A 139 -16.58 12.09 10.95
C GLU A 139 -16.10 10.98 11.88
N MET A 140 -16.02 9.74 11.39
CA MET A 140 -15.49 8.60 12.16
C MET A 140 -13.97 8.51 12.04
N ASP A 141 -13.43 8.93 10.90
CA ASP A 141 -12.03 8.69 10.52
C ASP A 141 -11.11 9.85 10.89
N LYS A 142 -11.61 11.10 10.98
CA LYS A 142 -10.79 12.30 11.16
C LYS A 142 -9.85 12.21 12.35
N ALA A 143 -10.36 11.89 13.53
CA ALA A 143 -9.55 11.82 14.75
C ALA A 143 -8.52 10.68 14.69
N HIS A 144 -8.90 9.52 14.13
CA HIS A 144 -7.96 8.42 13.95
C HIS A 144 -6.83 8.78 12.97
N LEU A 145 -7.21 9.35 11.82
CA LEU A 145 -6.27 9.78 10.79
C LEU A 145 -5.32 10.87 11.32
N GLU A 146 -5.84 11.84 12.07
CA GLU A 146 -5.04 12.86 12.75
C GLU A 146 -3.98 12.24 13.65
N ASN A 147 -4.39 11.35 14.56
CA ASN A 147 -3.48 10.67 15.46
C ASN A 147 -2.39 9.88 14.72
N MET A 148 -2.74 9.17 13.64
CA MET A 148 -1.78 8.40 12.83
C MET A 148 -0.76 9.33 12.16
N LEU A 149 -1.21 10.43 11.57
CA LEU A 149 -0.34 11.40 10.89
C LEU A 149 0.58 12.12 11.88
N ASP A 150 0.07 12.51 13.04
CA ASP A 150 0.87 13.12 14.11
C ASP A 150 1.95 12.14 14.59
N TYR A 151 1.61 10.86 14.76
CA TYR A 151 2.60 9.81 15.06
C TYR A 151 3.67 9.68 13.96
N PHE A 152 3.30 9.68 12.68
CA PHE A 152 4.29 9.63 11.59
C PHE A 152 5.21 10.86 11.56
N CYS A 153 4.68 12.04 11.85
CA CYS A 153 5.48 13.25 11.99
C CYS A 153 6.42 13.18 13.20
N ASP A 154 5.99 12.55 14.30
CA ASP A 154 6.79 12.40 15.51
C ASP A 154 7.97 11.44 15.35
N ILE A 155 7.77 10.28 14.69
CA ILE A 155 8.84 9.28 14.53
C ILE A 155 9.91 9.68 13.51
N ARG A 156 9.62 10.65 12.62
CA ARG A 156 10.54 11.17 11.59
C ARG A 156 11.14 10.13 10.64
N GLU A 157 10.57 8.94 10.60
CA GLU A 157 10.91 7.91 9.59
C GLU A 157 10.30 8.31 8.24
N PRO A 158 11.01 8.12 7.11
CA PRO A 158 10.46 8.48 5.82
C PRO A 158 9.18 7.70 5.48
N LEU A 159 8.11 8.44 5.14
CA LEU A 159 6.78 7.90 4.87
C LEU A 159 6.44 7.97 3.39
N GLN A 160 5.97 6.87 2.79
CA GLN A 160 5.33 6.87 1.47
C GLN A 160 3.87 6.42 1.61
N LEU A 161 2.96 7.37 1.78
CA LEU A 161 1.55 7.09 2.10
C LEU A 161 0.71 7.00 0.83
N LEU A 162 0.26 5.80 0.47
CA LEU A 162 -0.66 5.55 -0.63
C LEU A 162 -2.11 5.83 -0.24
N LEU A 163 -2.79 6.63 -1.07
CA LEU A 163 -4.24 6.76 -1.06
C LEU A 163 -4.84 6.73 -2.47
N PHE A 164 -6.11 6.33 -2.53
CA PHE A 164 -6.95 6.40 -3.71
C PHE A 164 -8.06 7.43 -3.45
N PRO A 165 -7.90 8.69 -3.88
CA PRO A 165 -8.92 9.73 -3.73
C PRO A 165 -10.31 9.33 -4.26
N GLU A 166 -10.40 8.42 -5.24
CA GLU A 166 -11.69 7.84 -5.69
C GLU A 166 -12.48 7.14 -4.57
N GLY A 167 -11.79 6.65 -3.53
CA GLY A 167 -12.38 5.97 -2.36
C GLY A 167 -12.89 4.55 -2.60
N THR A 168 -12.93 4.11 -3.85
CA THR A 168 -13.33 2.78 -4.30
C THR A 168 -12.81 2.53 -5.72
N ASP A 169 -12.75 1.27 -6.14
CA ASP A 169 -12.36 0.89 -7.49
C ASP A 169 -13.44 1.20 -8.54
N LEU A 170 -13.01 1.41 -9.78
CA LEU A 170 -13.86 1.64 -10.94
C LEU A 170 -14.59 0.34 -11.34
N THR A 171 -15.90 0.35 -11.20
CA THR A 171 -16.87 -0.69 -11.58
C THR A 171 -18.09 -0.02 -12.20
N GLU A 172 -18.94 -0.75 -12.91
CA GLU A 172 -20.19 -0.19 -13.46
C GLU A 172 -21.04 0.50 -12.38
N ASN A 173 -21.18 -0.13 -11.21
CA ASN A 173 -21.96 0.41 -10.08
C ASN A 173 -21.32 1.68 -9.48
N THR A 174 -19.99 1.69 -9.28
CA THR A 174 -19.30 2.86 -8.71
C THR A 174 -19.23 4.01 -9.71
N LYS A 175 -19.11 3.70 -11.01
CA LYS A 175 -19.21 4.67 -12.11
C LYS A 175 -20.60 5.31 -12.17
N ALA A 176 -21.67 4.53 -12.11
CA ALA A 176 -23.03 5.07 -12.10
C ALA A 176 -23.25 6.08 -10.95
N LYS A 177 -22.71 5.79 -9.75
CA LYS A 177 -22.75 6.71 -8.61
C LYS A 177 -21.90 7.97 -8.83
N SER A 178 -20.73 7.82 -9.43
CA SER A 178 -19.87 8.96 -9.80
C SER A 178 -20.51 9.84 -10.86
N ASP A 179 -21.19 9.26 -11.85
CA ASP A 179 -21.91 9.98 -12.90
C ASP A 179 -23.13 10.74 -12.34
N ALA A 180 -23.85 10.15 -11.37
CA ALA A 180 -24.93 10.83 -10.67
C ALA A 180 -24.40 12.03 -9.85
N PHE A 181 -23.28 11.85 -9.13
CA PHE A 181 -22.60 12.95 -8.45
C PHE A 181 -22.17 14.05 -9.43
N ALA A 182 -21.61 13.68 -10.58
CA ALA A 182 -21.17 14.62 -11.59
C ALA A 182 -22.36 15.45 -12.12
N ALA A 183 -23.48 14.80 -12.44
CA ALA A 183 -24.69 15.49 -12.89
C ALA A 183 -25.26 16.48 -11.85
N GLN A 184 -25.28 16.08 -10.57
CA GLN A 184 -25.75 16.94 -9.48
C GLN A 184 -24.87 18.17 -9.23
N ASN A 185 -23.57 18.09 -9.57
CA ASN A 185 -22.60 19.14 -9.32
C ASN A 185 -22.15 19.86 -10.61
N ASN A 186 -22.84 19.64 -11.73
CA ASN A 186 -22.49 20.19 -13.05
C ASN A 186 -21.04 19.90 -13.49
N LEU A 187 -20.54 18.70 -13.16
CA LEU A 187 -19.22 18.21 -13.55
C LEU A 187 -19.32 17.31 -14.79
N PRO A 188 -18.26 17.23 -15.62
CA PRO A 188 -18.21 16.29 -16.72
C PRO A 188 -18.20 14.84 -16.22
N LYS A 189 -18.83 13.93 -16.97
CA LYS A 189 -18.71 12.49 -16.72
C LYS A 189 -17.31 12.02 -17.10
N MET A 190 -16.74 11.15 -16.27
CA MET A 190 -15.43 10.53 -16.47
C MET A 190 -15.63 9.06 -16.86
N GLU A 191 -14.84 8.56 -17.81
CA GLU A 191 -15.00 7.20 -18.33
C GLU A 191 -14.00 6.22 -17.70
N TYR A 192 -12.76 6.67 -17.46
CA TYR A 192 -11.65 5.82 -17.05
C TYR A 192 -11.26 5.97 -15.57
N VAL A 193 -11.87 6.94 -14.87
CA VAL A 193 -11.69 7.20 -13.44
C VAL A 193 -13.01 7.62 -12.80
N LEU A 194 -13.11 7.51 -11.47
CA LEU A 194 -14.18 8.14 -10.69
C LEU A 194 -13.77 9.56 -10.25
N HIS A 195 -14.75 10.43 -10.00
CA HIS A 195 -14.46 11.75 -9.42
C HIS A 195 -13.80 11.61 -8.04
N PRO A 196 -12.69 12.32 -7.77
CA PRO A 196 -11.98 12.17 -6.51
C PRO A 196 -12.73 12.81 -5.34
N ARG A 197 -12.68 12.14 -4.19
CA ARG A 197 -13.08 12.67 -2.88
C ARG A 197 -11.84 13.25 -2.21
N SER A 198 -11.68 14.56 -2.33
CA SER A 198 -10.45 15.29 -1.95
C SER A 198 -10.25 15.46 -0.44
N THR A 199 -11.29 15.38 0.41
CA THR A 199 -11.20 15.70 1.84
C THR A 199 -10.07 14.98 2.57
N GLY A 200 -9.93 13.66 2.35
CA GLY A 200 -8.85 12.89 2.97
C GLY A 200 -7.47 13.27 2.42
N PHE A 201 -7.39 13.54 1.11
CA PHE A 201 -6.15 14.00 0.46
C PHE A 201 -5.69 15.35 1.01
N THR A 202 -6.57 16.35 1.03
CA THR A 202 -6.21 17.70 1.48
C THR A 202 -5.79 17.70 2.95
N PHE A 203 -6.49 16.95 3.80
CA PHE A 203 -6.14 16.80 5.21
C PHE A 203 -4.77 16.14 5.41
N ILE A 204 -4.50 15.04 4.70
CA ILE A 204 -3.21 14.33 4.79
C ILE A 204 -2.06 15.24 4.36
N VAL A 205 -2.19 15.91 3.20
CA VAL A 205 -1.17 16.80 2.68
C VAL A 205 -0.91 17.97 3.62
N ASP A 206 -1.96 18.63 4.12
CA ASP A 206 -1.84 19.75 5.06
C ASP A 206 -1.17 19.33 6.37
N LYS A 207 -1.58 18.20 6.96
CA LYS A 207 -1.00 17.70 8.22
C LYS A 207 0.46 17.30 8.07
N LEU A 208 0.81 16.52 7.05
CA LEU A 208 2.20 16.12 6.82
C LEU A 208 3.09 17.31 6.46
N ARG A 209 2.58 18.29 5.71
CA ARG A 209 3.30 19.54 5.41
C ARG A 209 3.58 20.33 6.69
N LYS A 210 2.57 20.55 7.54
CA LYS A 210 2.72 21.27 8.82
C LYS A 210 3.65 20.56 9.80
N GLY A 211 3.68 19.23 9.76
CA GLY A 211 4.61 18.41 10.54
C GLY A 211 6.04 18.39 10.00
N ASP A 212 6.34 19.10 8.90
CA ASP A 212 7.60 18.98 8.15
C ASP A 212 7.93 17.51 7.84
N ASN A 213 6.95 16.79 7.28
CA ASN A 213 7.04 15.37 6.95
C ASN A 213 6.50 15.07 5.54
N LEU A 214 6.60 16.04 4.63
CA LEU A 214 6.17 15.92 3.24
C LEU A 214 7.14 16.64 2.32
N ASP A 215 7.83 15.90 1.46
CA ASP A 215 8.74 16.44 0.45
C ASP A 215 8.05 16.59 -0.92
N ALA A 216 7.16 15.64 -1.27
CA ALA A 216 6.46 15.64 -2.57
C ALA A 216 5.14 14.87 -2.56
N VAL A 217 4.29 15.13 -3.56
CA VAL A 217 3.18 14.26 -3.96
C VAL A 217 3.56 13.53 -5.24
N HIS A 218 3.46 12.20 -5.24
CA HIS A 218 3.61 11.38 -6.44
C HIS A 218 2.23 11.05 -7.01
N ASP A 219 1.92 11.63 -8.16
CA ASP A 219 0.69 11.36 -8.90
C ASP A 219 0.89 10.23 -9.91
N ILE A 220 0.22 9.10 -9.68
CA ILE A 220 0.38 7.89 -10.47
C ILE A 220 -0.88 7.61 -11.28
N THR A 221 -0.70 7.35 -12.57
CA THR A 221 -1.72 6.76 -13.43
C THR A 221 -1.37 5.30 -13.69
N VAL A 222 -2.23 4.38 -13.25
CA VAL A 222 -2.12 2.94 -13.55
C VAL A 222 -3.08 2.56 -14.69
N ALA A 223 -2.59 1.77 -15.64
CA ALA A 223 -3.36 1.24 -16.75
C ALA A 223 -2.93 -0.18 -17.14
N TYR A 224 -3.84 -0.88 -17.83
CA TYR A 224 -3.67 -2.30 -18.18
C TYR A 224 -3.92 -2.49 -19.69
N PRO A 225 -2.88 -2.63 -20.52
CA PRO A 225 -3.05 -2.64 -21.97
C PRO A 225 -3.74 -3.90 -22.50
N LYS A 226 -3.67 -5.03 -21.77
CA LYS A 226 -4.15 -6.34 -22.25
C LYS A 226 -5.41 -6.81 -21.53
N ASN A 227 -5.31 -7.15 -20.24
CA ASN A 227 -6.41 -7.66 -19.44
C ASN A 227 -6.42 -7.02 -18.04
N ILE A 228 -7.61 -6.86 -17.48
CA ILE A 228 -7.85 -6.10 -16.24
C ILE A 228 -8.41 -7.04 -15.16
N PRO A 229 -7.60 -7.49 -14.19
CA PRO A 229 -8.08 -8.35 -13.11
C PRO A 229 -8.81 -7.51 -12.06
N GLN A 230 -10.14 -7.38 -12.16
CA GLN A 230 -10.90 -6.47 -11.28
C GLN A 230 -10.81 -6.85 -9.78
N THR A 231 -10.68 -8.13 -9.47
CA THR A 231 -10.87 -8.69 -8.12
C THR A 231 -9.94 -9.88 -7.85
N GLU A 232 -9.76 -10.26 -6.58
CA GLU A 232 -9.00 -11.44 -6.16
C GLU A 232 -9.53 -12.74 -6.80
N ARG A 233 -10.83 -12.79 -7.12
CA ARG A 233 -11.45 -13.91 -7.85
C ARG A 233 -10.79 -14.14 -9.22
N HIS A 234 -10.42 -13.08 -9.93
CA HIS A 234 -9.72 -13.20 -11.21
C HIS A 234 -8.36 -13.89 -11.01
N LEU A 235 -7.62 -13.55 -9.95
CA LEU A 235 -6.36 -14.23 -9.63
C LEU A 235 -6.57 -15.71 -9.30
N VAL A 236 -7.62 -16.07 -8.54
CA VAL A 236 -7.98 -17.48 -8.25
C VAL A 236 -8.28 -18.26 -9.54
N LEU A 237 -8.90 -17.61 -10.52
CA LEU A 237 -9.16 -18.17 -11.85
C LEU A 237 -7.92 -18.19 -12.76
N GLY A 238 -6.78 -17.68 -12.29
CA GLY A 238 -5.52 -17.64 -13.05
C GLY A 238 -5.43 -16.46 -14.02
N GLU A 239 -6.32 -15.49 -13.91
CA GLU A 239 -6.36 -14.30 -14.74
C GLU A 239 -5.51 -13.20 -14.12
N PHE A 240 -4.20 -13.31 -14.33
CA PHE A 240 -3.21 -12.31 -13.94
C PHE A 240 -3.10 -11.22 -15.02
N PRO A 241 -2.80 -9.96 -14.66
CA PRO A 241 -2.57 -8.93 -15.66
C PRO A 241 -1.33 -9.30 -16.47
N ARG A 242 -1.43 -9.40 -17.79
CA ARG A 242 -0.24 -9.71 -18.62
C ARG A 242 0.78 -8.59 -18.60
N GLU A 243 0.30 -7.35 -18.46
CA GLU A 243 1.13 -6.17 -18.48
C GLU A 243 0.47 -5.06 -17.65
N ILE A 244 1.27 -4.30 -16.89
CA ILE A 244 0.84 -3.19 -16.04
C ILE A 244 1.70 -1.96 -16.37
N HIS A 245 1.05 -0.84 -16.65
CA HIS A 245 1.71 0.41 -16.97
C HIS A 245 1.48 1.42 -15.85
N PHE A 246 2.57 2.04 -15.38
CA PHE A 246 2.54 3.15 -14.44
C PHE A 246 3.14 4.39 -15.11
N HIS A 247 2.42 5.50 -15.04
CA HIS A 247 2.95 6.83 -15.36
C HIS A 247 3.01 7.63 -14.06
N VAL A 248 4.21 8.07 -13.68
CA VAL A 248 4.47 8.77 -12.42
C VAL A 248 4.80 10.22 -12.71
N ARG A 249 4.11 11.16 -12.07
CA ARG A 249 4.47 12.58 -12.03
C ARG A 249 4.80 12.99 -10.60
N ARG A 250 5.91 13.67 -10.39
CA ARG A 250 6.35 14.12 -9.06
C ARG A 250 6.12 15.62 -8.91
N TYR A 251 5.42 16.00 -7.85
CA TYR A 251 5.16 17.39 -7.48
C TYR A 251 5.84 17.71 -6.13
N PRO A 252 6.96 18.45 -6.13
CA PRO A 252 7.55 18.96 -4.89
C PRO A 252 6.53 19.71 -4.03
N VAL A 253 6.66 19.61 -2.71
CA VAL A 253 5.76 20.27 -1.76
C VAL A 253 5.68 21.79 -1.96
N SER A 254 6.78 22.41 -2.43
CA SER A 254 6.87 23.84 -2.74
C SER A 254 6.00 24.27 -3.92
N LEU A 255 5.61 23.36 -4.81
CA LEU A 255 4.74 23.63 -5.95
C LEU A 255 3.26 23.31 -5.64
N LEU A 256 2.96 22.74 -4.48
CA LEU A 256 1.60 22.41 -4.09
C LEU A 256 0.89 23.65 -3.55
N PRO A 257 -0.41 23.83 -3.85
CA PRO A 257 -1.18 24.92 -3.26
C PRO A 257 -1.17 24.91 -1.73
N SER A 258 -1.29 26.10 -1.14
CA SER A 258 -1.21 26.28 0.31
C SER A 258 -2.56 26.04 0.99
N SER A 259 -3.66 26.48 0.38
CA SER A 259 -4.99 26.34 0.99
C SER A 259 -5.63 24.98 0.71
N SER A 260 -6.51 24.52 1.61
CA SER A 260 -7.26 23.26 1.42
C SER A 260 -8.15 23.30 0.18
N THR A 261 -8.79 24.44 -0.11
CA THR A 261 -9.69 24.59 -1.27
C THR A 261 -8.92 24.52 -2.58
N GLU A 262 -7.75 25.15 -2.67
CA GLU A 262 -6.91 25.04 -3.87
C GLU A 262 -6.32 23.63 -4.03
N LEU A 263 -5.97 22.94 -2.93
CA LEU A 263 -5.54 21.54 -3.00
C LEU A 263 -6.65 20.61 -3.49
N GLU A 264 -7.90 20.89 -3.14
CA GLU A 264 -9.06 20.17 -3.67
C GLU A 264 -9.20 20.38 -5.18
N SER A 265 -9.12 21.63 -5.66
CA SER A 265 -9.13 21.95 -7.09
C SER A 265 -7.95 21.30 -7.82
N TRP A 266 -6.74 21.37 -7.25
CA TRP A 266 -5.55 20.71 -7.78
C TRP A 266 -5.73 19.20 -7.92
N CYS A 267 -6.34 18.54 -6.92
CA CYS A 267 -6.64 17.11 -6.99
C CYS A 267 -7.64 16.80 -8.11
N ARG A 268 -8.70 17.61 -8.28
CA ARG A 268 -9.66 17.46 -9.38
C ARG A 268 -9.01 17.62 -10.75
N GLU A 269 -8.11 18.59 -10.90
CA GLU A 269 -7.35 18.79 -12.14
C GLU A 269 -6.47 17.59 -12.47
N ARG A 270 -5.76 17.02 -11.48
CA ARG A 270 -4.98 15.79 -11.71
C ARG A 270 -5.87 14.64 -12.17
N TRP A 271 -7.09 14.51 -11.66
CA TRP A 271 -8.05 13.50 -12.13
C TRP A 271 -8.55 13.77 -13.56
N ALA A 272 -8.77 15.03 -13.93
CA ALA A 272 -9.10 15.39 -15.31
C ALA A 272 -7.94 15.06 -16.27
N GLU A 273 -6.69 15.30 -15.86
CA GLU A 273 -5.51 14.88 -16.62
C GLU A 273 -5.41 13.36 -16.73
N LYS A 274 -5.71 12.60 -15.67
CA LYS A 274 -5.75 11.13 -15.71
C LYS A 274 -6.81 10.62 -16.67
N GLU A 275 -8.00 11.20 -16.66
CA GLU A 275 -9.07 10.86 -17.59
C GLU A 275 -8.61 11.03 -19.05
N SER A 276 -8.00 12.17 -19.39
CA SER A 276 -7.44 12.40 -20.73
C SER A 276 -6.33 11.39 -21.05
N ARG A 277 -5.37 11.21 -20.14
CA ARG A 277 -4.24 10.30 -20.33
C ARG A 277 -4.67 8.85 -20.54
N LEU A 278 -5.67 8.39 -19.78
CA LEU A 278 -6.22 7.04 -19.91
C LEU A 278 -7.03 6.90 -21.20
N ARG A 279 -7.77 7.93 -21.61
CA ARG A 279 -8.44 7.95 -22.91
C ARG A 279 -7.45 7.77 -24.06
N ASP A 280 -6.36 8.52 -24.06
CA ASP A 280 -5.31 8.42 -25.08
C ASP A 280 -4.59 7.06 -25.04
N PHE A 281 -4.37 6.54 -23.83
CA PHE A 281 -3.78 5.22 -23.62
C PHE A 281 -4.64 4.11 -24.24
N TYR A 282 -5.94 4.09 -23.95
CA TYR A 282 -6.84 3.02 -24.39
C TYR A 282 -7.30 3.17 -25.86
N SER A 283 -7.31 4.39 -26.40
CA SER A 283 -7.68 4.67 -27.80
C SER A 283 -6.58 4.33 -28.79
N GLY A 284 -5.32 4.61 -28.47
CA GLY A 284 -4.24 4.39 -29.44
C GLY A 284 -3.68 2.95 -29.46
N GLN A 285 -2.87 2.68 -30.49
CA GLN A 285 -2.20 1.39 -30.71
C GLN A 285 -0.73 1.63 -31.10
N PRO A 286 0.25 0.95 -30.47
CA PRO A 286 0.09 0.06 -29.30
C PRO A 286 -0.28 0.86 -28.04
N ARG A 287 -1.06 0.24 -27.13
CA ARG A 287 -1.38 0.84 -25.82
C ARG A 287 -0.12 0.96 -24.97
N GLY A 288 0.21 2.19 -24.59
CA GLY A 288 1.40 2.52 -23.81
C GLY A 288 1.43 4.00 -23.43
N PHE A 289 2.05 4.32 -22.30
CA PHE A 289 2.34 5.71 -21.93
C PHE A 289 3.62 6.25 -22.60
N ASP A 290 4.46 5.37 -23.15
CA ASP A 290 5.75 5.65 -23.77
C ASP A 290 5.64 6.04 -25.27
N ARG A 291 4.57 6.75 -25.65
CA ARG A 291 4.44 7.34 -27.00
C ARG A 291 5.14 8.70 -27.04
N ASP A 292 5.78 9.00 -28.17
CA ASP A 292 6.45 10.26 -28.55
C ASP A 292 6.94 11.15 -27.38
N GLY A 293 8.25 11.08 -27.08
CA GLY A 293 8.91 12.02 -26.18
C GLY A 293 8.79 11.74 -24.67
N VAL A 294 8.02 10.72 -24.26
CA VAL A 294 7.97 10.28 -22.85
C VAL A 294 9.09 9.29 -22.55
N ALA A 295 10.14 9.76 -21.87
CA ALA A 295 11.26 8.91 -21.48
C ALA A 295 10.82 7.81 -20.50
N ARG A 296 11.32 6.59 -20.73
CA ARG A 296 11.32 5.56 -19.68
C ARG A 296 12.27 6.03 -18.59
N VAL A 297 11.79 5.97 -17.35
CA VAL A 297 12.58 6.40 -16.21
C VAL A 297 13.72 5.40 -16.00
N PRO A 298 14.98 5.82 -15.79
CA PRO A 298 16.01 4.91 -15.35
C PRO A 298 15.68 4.41 -13.93
N PRO A 299 15.66 3.09 -13.68
CA PRO A 299 15.34 2.57 -12.36
C PRO A 299 16.44 2.88 -11.34
N CYS A 300 16.06 3.15 -10.09
CA CYS A 300 17.06 3.40 -9.02
C CYS A 300 17.82 2.13 -8.62
N LYS A 301 17.30 0.96 -8.97
CA LYS A 301 17.98 -0.34 -8.87
C LYS A 301 18.10 -0.95 -10.27
N SER A 302 19.28 -1.48 -10.59
CA SER A 302 19.47 -2.19 -11.86
C SER A 302 18.53 -3.38 -11.99
N GLU A 303 18.16 -3.74 -13.23
CA GLU A 303 17.30 -4.89 -13.51
C GLU A 303 17.90 -6.20 -12.95
N LEU A 304 19.24 -6.35 -12.98
CA LEU A 304 19.92 -7.49 -12.34
C LEU A 304 19.67 -7.52 -10.84
N ARG A 305 19.82 -6.39 -10.14
CA ARG A 305 19.58 -6.31 -8.69
C ARG A 305 18.13 -6.63 -8.35
N VAL A 306 17.18 -6.10 -9.13
CA VAL A 306 15.75 -6.37 -8.95
C VAL A 306 15.45 -7.85 -9.21
N GLY A 307 16.04 -8.43 -10.25
CA GLY A 307 15.95 -9.86 -10.55
C GLY A 307 16.46 -10.74 -9.40
N LEU A 308 17.62 -10.43 -8.85
CA LEU A 308 18.21 -11.14 -7.72
C LEU A 308 17.35 -11.04 -6.46
N ILE A 309 16.82 -9.84 -6.14
CA ILE A 309 15.92 -9.65 -5.00
C ILE A 309 14.67 -10.53 -5.16
N LYS A 310 14.06 -10.54 -6.36
CA LYS A 310 12.87 -11.35 -6.62
C LYS A 310 13.16 -12.86 -6.51
N ALA A 311 14.27 -13.32 -7.07
CA ALA A 311 14.68 -14.72 -6.99
C ALA A 311 14.96 -15.15 -5.55
N ALA A 312 15.73 -14.35 -4.79
CA ALA A 312 16.00 -14.60 -3.38
C ALA A 312 14.71 -14.61 -2.54
N SER A 313 13.77 -13.71 -2.83
CA SER A 313 12.46 -13.66 -2.17
C SER A 313 11.66 -14.95 -2.40
N LEU A 314 11.62 -15.50 -3.61
CA LEU A 314 10.93 -16.77 -3.88
C LEU A 314 11.56 -17.92 -3.11
N VAL A 315 12.89 -18.05 -3.18
CA VAL A 315 13.62 -19.13 -2.48
C VAL A 315 13.39 -19.04 -0.96
N TYR A 316 13.54 -17.83 -0.39
CA TYR A 316 13.36 -17.60 1.03
C TYR A 316 11.95 -17.97 1.49
N TRP A 317 10.90 -17.42 0.85
CA TRP A 317 9.53 -17.64 1.30
C TRP A 317 9.04 -19.06 1.06
N SER A 318 9.45 -19.71 -0.03
CA SER A 318 9.16 -21.13 -0.25
C SER A 318 9.82 -22.01 0.81
N GLY A 319 11.10 -21.77 1.11
CA GLY A 319 11.82 -22.50 2.16
C GLY A 319 11.25 -22.23 3.56
N PHE A 320 10.91 -20.98 3.87
CA PHE A 320 10.32 -20.57 5.14
C PHE A 320 8.96 -21.22 5.37
N ILE A 321 8.06 -21.21 4.37
CA ILE A 321 6.75 -21.86 4.48
C ILE A 321 6.92 -23.38 4.69
N ALA A 322 7.82 -24.03 3.94
CA ALA A 322 8.11 -25.44 4.12
C ALA A 322 8.66 -25.75 5.52
N PHE A 323 9.56 -24.90 6.02
CA PHE A 323 10.09 -25.00 7.38
C PHE A 323 9.00 -24.86 8.45
N CYS A 324 8.06 -23.91 8.29
CA CYS A 324 6.92 -23.77 9.22
C CYS A 324 6.03 -25.02 9.22
N PHE A 325 5.75 -25.62 8.07
CA PHE A 325 5.00 -26.88 8.01
C PHE A 325 5.76 -28.05 8.65
N ALA A 326 7.07 -28.16 8.41
CA ALA A 326 7.90 -29.16 9.07
C ALA A 326 7.88 -28.97 10.60
N GLY A 327 7.93 -27.72 11.09
CA GLY A 327 7.81 -27.42 12.50
C GLY A 327 6.45 -27.79 13.10
N LEU A 328 5.35 -27.55 12.37
CA LEU A 328 4.00 -27.96 12.80
C LEU A 328 3.87 -29.50 12.90
N TRP A 329 4.53 -30.22 11.99
CA TRP A 329 4.54 -31.67 11.99
C TRP A 329 5.38 -32.25 13.13
N LEU A 330 6.61 -31.75 13.31
CA LEU A 330 7.62 -32.34 14.17
C LEU A 330 7.54 -31.88 15.63
N TRP A 331 7.10 -30.65 15.92
CA TRP A 331 7.28 -30.03 17.24
C TRP A 331 5.95 -29.64 17.91
N PRO A 332 5.51 -30.36 18.96
CA PRO A 332 4.32 -30.00 19.73
C PRO A 332 4.38 -28.60 20.34
N SER A 333 5.57 -28.16 20.79
CA SER A 333 5.80 -26.81 21.32
C SER A 333 5.56 -25.74 20.26
N PHE A 334 5.96 -25.97 19.01
CA PHE A 334 5.71 -25.05 17.90
C PHE A 334 4.22 -24.94 17.57
N ARG A 335 3.47 -26.05 17.63
CA ARG A 335 2.00 -26.02 17.49
C ARG A 335 1.34 -25.16 18.57
N LEU A 336 1.76 -25.34 19.82
CA LEU A 336 1.27 -24.53 20.94
C LEU A 336 1.61 -23.05 20.74
N TYR A 337 2.84 -22.73 20.32
CA TYR A 337 3.25 -21.37 20.01
C TYR A 337 2.38 -20.73 18.92
N VAL A 338 2.16 -21.44 17.80
CA VAL A 338 1.30 -20.97 16.70
C VAL A 338 -0.13 -20.71 17.18
N LEU A 339 -0.67 -21.59 18.02
CA LEU A 339 -1.99 -21.42 18.62
C LEU A 339 -2.05 -20.17 19.51
N VAL A 340 -1.09 -20.02 20.43
CA VAL A 340 -1.01 -18.86 21.34
C VAL A 340 -0.90 -17.56 20.55
N MET A 341 0.00 -17.48 19.57
CA MET A 341 0.15 -16.28 18.75
C MET A 341 -1.09 -15.97 17.92
N THR A 342 -1.77 -16.99 17.39
CA THR A 342 -3.05 -16.81 16.70
C THR A 342 -4.11 -16.19 17.61
N VAL A 343 -4.17 -16.66 18.87
CA VAL A 343 -5.05 -16.06 19.90
C VAL A 343 -4.64 -14.62 20.18
N VAL A 344 -3.35 -14.34 20.41
CA VAL A 344 -2.83 -12.99 20.65
C VAL A 344 -3.26 -12.03 19.54
N PHE A 345 -2.97 -12.36 18.27
CA PHE A 345 -3.31 -11.49 17.13
C PHE A 345 -4.81 -11.29 16.94
N THR A 346 -5.63 -12.30 17.26
CA THR A 346 -7.09 -12.22 17.13
C THR A 346 -7.73 -11.43 18.27
N VAL A 347 -7.28 -11.65 19.51
CA VAL A 347 -7.86 -11.06 20.72
C VAL A 347 -7.46 -9.60 20.87
N GLN A 348 -6.19 -9.25 20.59
CA GLN A 348 -5.71 -7.87 20.73
C GLN A 348 -6.56 -6.88 19.91
N GLN A 349 -7.05 -7.28 18.73
CA GLN A 349 -7.86 -6.41 17.89
C GLN A 349 -9.22 -6.12 18.53
N LYS A 350 -9.83 -7.13 19.20
CA LYS A 350 -11.10 -6.96 19.88
C LYS A 350 -10.97 -6.12 21.16
N LEU A 351 -9.84 -6.26 21.87
CA LEU A 351 -9.61 -5.60 23.16
C LEU A 351 -9.08 -4.17 23.01
N ALA A 352 -8.10 -3.97 22.14
CA ALA A 352 -7.35 -2.71 22.01
C ALA A 352 -7.58 -2.01 20.67
N GLY A 353 -8.51 -2.52 19.85
CA GLY A 353 -8.79 -2.01 18.52
C GLY A 353 -7.80 -2.50 17.48
N GLY A 354 -6.50 -2.67 17.79
CA GLY A 354 -5.46 -3.27 16.95
C GLY A 354 -4.02 -2.92 17.36
N LEU A 355 -3.03 -3.63 16.80
CA LEU A 355 -1.62 -3.47 17.20
C LEU A 355 -1.05 -2.09 16.87
N GLU A 356 -1.51 -1.45 15.80
CA GLU A 356 -1.05 -0.11 15.44
C GLU A 356 -1.47 0.92 16.51
N LEU A 357 -2.63 0.73 17.14
CA LEU A 357 -3.10 1.61 18.21
C LEU A 357 -2.33 1.37 19.52
N ILE A 358 -2.01 0.11 19.82
CA ILE A 358 -1.16 -0.25 20.97
C ILE A 358 0.23 0.35 20.81
N GLU A 359 0.82 0.23 19.62
CA GLU A 359 2.12 0.84 19.32
C GLU A 359 2.11 2.35 19.53
N MET A 360 1.10 3.05 19.00
CA MET A 360 0.98 4.50 19.18
C MET A 360 0.84 4.89 20.66
N ALA A 361 0.10 4.09 21.44
CA ALA A 361 -0.01 4.30 22.88
C ALA A 361 1.34 4.12 23.58
N CYS A 362 2.12 3.10 23.21
CA CYS A 362 3.47 2.90 23.72
C CYS A 362 4.40 4.05 23.33
N HIS A 363 4.30 4.54 22.09
CA HIS A 363 5.07 5.70 21.63
C HIS A 363 4.78 6.95 22.47
N ARG A 364 3.50 7.29 22.70
CA ARG A 364 3.11 8.43 23.53
C ARG A 364 3.67 8.33 24.94
N TYR A 365 3.52 7.16 25.56
CA TYR A 365 4.07 6.91 26.91
C TYR A 365 5.58 7.18 27.00
N TRP A 366 6.36 6.67 26.04
CA TRP A 366 7.81 6.89 26.03
C TRP A 366 8.18 8.33 25.71
N LYS A 367 7.44 9.00 24.83
CA LYS A 367 7.63 10.42 24.51
C LYS A 367 7.42 11.31 25.74
N GLU A 368 6.35 11.08 26.49
CA GLU A 368 6.06 11.79 27.74
C GLU A 368 7.17 11.59 28.78
N LYS A 369 7.61 10.34 29.00
CA LYS A 369 8.73 10.05 29.92
C LYS A 369 10.04 10.72 29.54
N VAL A 370 10.36 10.81 28.25
CA VAL A 370 11.57 11.51 27.78
C VAL A 370 11.45 13.01 28.04
N GLN A 371 10.25 13.59 27.88
CA GLN A 371 10.02 15.00 28.14
C GLN A 371 10.12 15.34 29.64
N GLU A 372 9.55 14.51 30.51
CA GLU A 372 9.67 14.66 31.98
C GLU A 372 11.15 14.67 32.43
N ARG A 373 11.96 13.77 31.88
CA ARG A 373 13.40 13.68 32.18
C ARG A 373 14.23 14.86 31.69
N LYS A 374 13.72 15.67 30.75
CA LYS A 374 14.41 16.89 30.27
C LYS A 374 14.08 18.12 31.10
N ILE A 375 13.01 18.07 31.88
CA ILE A 375 12.52 19.17 32.72
C ILE A 375 13.09 19.06 34.14
N GLN A 376 13.45 17.85 34.57
CA GLN A 376 14.29 17.58 35.75
C GLN A 376 15.77 17.76 35.42
#